data_AF-A0A6G1PBE8-F1
#
_entry.id   AF-A0A6G1PBE8-F1
#
_cell.length_a   1.000
_cell.length_b   1.000
_cell.length_c   1.000
_cell.angle_alpha   90.00
_cell.angle_beta   90.00
_cell.angle_gamma   90.00
#
_symmetry.space_group_name_H-M   'P 1'
#
loop_
_entity.id
_entity.type
_entity.pdbx_description
1 polymer ?
#
loop_
_entity_poly.entity_id
_entity_poly.type
_entity_poly.pdbx_seq_one_letter_code
_entity_poly.pdbx_strand_id
1 'polypeptide(L)'
;MKQRDKKVVTKTFHSAGIVVPVDKNDVGYRELPETDAALRKICKAIAEAQNDEERVKAFGPLQEMITFVQFANDECDYGMGYELGMDLFCYGSHYFHKVIKQLLPMAYSLLKRNLFGEILEAHLSNRSHDDLDKLSAH
;
A
#
# COMPACT_ATOMS: atom_id res chain seq x y z
N MET A 1 -11.03 -15.02 15.87
CA MET A 1 -9.94 -14.75 14.89
C MET A 1 -9.81 -15.78 13.78
N LYS A 2 -9.71 -17.09 14.04
CA LYS A 2 -9.57 -18.14 12.98
C LYS A 2 -10.58 -18.07 11.82
N GLN A 3 -11.81 -17.61 12.07
CA GLN A 3 -12.81 -17.42 11.00
C GLN A 3 -12.48 -16.26 10.05
N ARG A 4 -11.84 -15.20 10.55
CA ARG A 4 -11.36 -14.08 9.74
C ARG A 4 -10.22 -14.52 8.83
N ASP A 5 -9.30 -15.34 9.34
CA ASP A 5 -8.10 -15.76 8.60
C ASP A 5 -8.45 -16.50 7.32
N LYS A 6 -9.60 -17.19 7.29
CA LYS A 6 -10.15 -17.83 6.08
C LYS A 6 -10.62 -16.84 5.00
N LYS A 7 -10.80 -15.57 5.34
CA LYS A 7 -11.23 -14.48 4.44
C LYS A 7 -10.08 -13.54 4.08
N VAL A 8 -8.88 -13.78 4.61
CA VAL A 8 -7.70 -12.98 4.30
C VAL A 8 -7.24 -13.35 2.89
N VAL A 9 -7.12 -12.34 2.02
CA VAL A 9 -6.70 -12.55 0.62
C VAL A 9 -5.18 -12.46 0.45
N THR A 10 -4.51 -11.66 1.29
CA THR A 10 -3.05 -11.57 1.39
C THR A 10 -2.65 -11.05 2.77
N LYS A 11 -1.43 -11.36 3.22
CA LYS A 11 -0.92 -10.99 4.54
C LYS A 11 -0.35 -9.58 4.63
N THR A 12 0.14 -9.05 3.50
CA THR A 12 0.95 -7.83 3.38
C THR A 12 2.17 -7.82 4.32
N PHE A 13 3.00 -6.79 4.25
CA PHE A 13 4.23 -6.68 5.04
C PHE A 13 4.01 -6.65 6.56
N HIS A 14 2.85 -6.19 7.04
CA HIS A 14 2.52 -6.17 8.46
C HIS A 14 1.93 -7.49 8.98
N SER A 15 1.72 -8.48 8.12
CA SER A 15 1.24 -9.84 8.45
C SER A 15 -0.18 -9.96 9.06
N ALA A 16 -0.83 -8.87 9.44
CA ALA A 16 -2.22 -8.89 9.91
C ALA A 16 -3.23 -9.32 8.82
N GLY A 17 -2.84 -9.18 7.54
CA GLY A 17 -3.64 -9.52 6.37
C GLY A 17 -4.83 -8.62 6.10
N ILE A 18 -5.18 -8.51 4.82
CA ILE A 18 -6.29 -7.70 4.34
C ILE A 18 -7.48 -8.58 3.94
N VAL A 19 -8.68 -8.03 4.12
CA VAL A 19 -9.95 -8.65 3.72
C VAL A 19 -10.64 -7.67 2.79
N VAL A 20 -11.01 -8.12 1.61
CA VAL A 20 -11.83 -7.38 0.63
C VAL A 20 -12.99 -8.27 0.19
N PRO A 21 -14.10 -7.68 -0.31
CA PRO A 21 -15.14 -8.48 -0.94
C PRO A 21 -14.55 -9.20 -2.15
N VAL A 22 -14.77 -10.51 -2.24
CA VAL A 22 -14.47 -11.34 -3.41
C VAL A 22 -15.76 -12.04 -3.78
N ASP A 23 -16.18 -11.92 -5.04
CA ASP A 23 -17.41 -12.52 -5.52
C ASP A 23 -17.23 -14.01 -5.87
N LYS A 24 -18.29 -14.64 -6.40
CA LYS A 24 -18.26 -16.06 -6.77
C LYS A 24 -17.40 -16.38 -8.01
N ASN A 25 -16.95 -15.36 -8.75
CA ASN A 25 -16.11 -15.47 -9.93
C ASN A 25 -14.66 -15.05 -9.62
N ASP A 26 -14.31 -14.97 -8.33
CA ASP A 26 -13.01 -14.53 -7.82
C ASP A 26 -12.67 -13.05 -8.14
N VAL A 27 -13.68 -12.21 -8.40
CA VAL A 27 -13.50 -10.76 -8.63
C VAL A 27 -13.51 -10.02 -7.30
N GLY A 28 -12.46 -9.24 -7.06
CA GLY A 28 -12.24 -8.37 -5.90
C GLY A 28 -10.77 -8.27 -5.48
N TYR A 29 -9.94 -9.25 -5.85
CA TYR A 29 -8.51 -9.30 -5.53
C TYR A 29 -7.75 -10.13 -6.57
N ARG A 30 -6.58 -9.62 -6.98
CA ARG A 30 -5.54 -10.35 -7.68
C ARG A 30 -4.19 -10.04 -7.05
N GLU A 31 -3.26 -10.99 -7.16
CA GLU A 31 -1.91 -10.88 -6.59
C GLU A 31 -1.05 -9.85 -7.33
N LEU A 32 -0.07 -9.29 -6.63
CA LEU A 32 1.00 -8.50 -7.26
C LEU A 32 1.85 -9.39 -8.19
N PRO A 33 2.44 -8.81 -9.27
CA PRO A 33 3.34 -9.55 -10.15
C PRO A 33 4.67 -9.93 -9.49
N GLU A 34 4.92 -9.42 -8.27
CA GLU A 34 6.15 -9.61 -7.51
C GLU A 34 5.86 -10.26 -6.17
N THR A 35 6.76 -11.13 -5.72
CA THR A 35 6.71 -11.67 -4.35
C THR A 35 7.06 -10.60 -3.31
N ASP A 36 6.64 -10.76 -2.05
CA ASP A 36 7.02 -9.87 -0.94
C ASP A 36 8.54 -9.62 -0.88
N ALA A 37 9.34 -10.68 -1.07
CA ALA A 37 10.79 -10.59 -1.02
C ALA A 37 11.36 -9.76 -2.18
N ALA A 38 10.78 -9.89 -3.37
CA ALA A 38 11.16 -9.10 -4.54
C ALA A 38 10.72 -7.63 -4.39
N LEU A 39 9.48 -7.39 -3.94
CA LEU A 39 8.98 -6.04 -3.66
C LEU A 39 9.84 -5.32 -2.60
N ARG A 40 10.28 -6.01 -1.55
CA ARG A 40 11.23 -5.45 -0.57
C ARG A 40 12.57 -5.05 -1.19
N LYS A 41 13.08 -5.83 -2.16
CA LYS A 41 14.31 -5.49 -2.88
C LYS A 41 14.12 -4.26 -3.77
N ILE A 42 12.99 -4.15 -4.46
CA ILE A 42 12.63 -2.95 -5.25
C ILE A 42 12.56 -1.73 -4.32
N CYS A 43 11.87 -1.84 -3.19
CA CYS A 43 11.75 -0.76 -2.22
C CYS A 43 13.13 -0.33 -1.67
N LYS A 44 14.00 -1.31 -1.36
CA LYS A 44 15.37 -1.06 -0.91
C LYS A 44 16.20 -0.33 -1.95
N ALA A 45 16.14 -0.75 -3.22
CA ALA A 45 16.85 -0.09 -4.32
C ALA A 45 16.44 1.39 -4.47
N ILE A 46 15.14 1.69 -4.32
CA ILE A 46 14.63 3.07 -4.38
C ILE A 46 15.08 3.90 -3.17
N ALA A 47 14.97 3.33 -1.96
CA ALA A 47 15.31 4.03 -0.73
C ALA A 47 16.82 4.31 -0.60
N GLU A 48 17.66 3.39 -1.07
CA GLU A 48 19.13 3.43 -0.92
C GLU A 48 19.88 3.94 -2.17
N ALA A 49 19.16 4.36 -3.22
CA ALA A 49 19.74 4.96 -4.41
C ALA A 49 20.62 6.19 -4.06
N GLN A 50 21.79 6.31 -4.71
CA GLN A 50 22.79 7.32 -4.32
C GLN A 50 22.41 8.73 -4.78
N ASN A 51 21.60 8.82 -5.84
CA ASN A 51 21.15 10.07 -6.43
C ASN A 51 19.75 9.90 -7.05
N ASP A 52 19.15 11.03 -7.44
CA ASP A 52 17.79 11.03 -7.98
C ASP A 52 17.67 10.34 -9.34
N GLU A 53 18.72 10.37 -10.17
CA GLU A 53 18.70 9.69 -11.47
C GLU A 53 18.62 8.16 -11.31
N GLU A 54 19.45 7.60 -10.43
CA GLU A 54 19.39 6.19 -10.04
C GLU A 54 18.04 5.84 -9.42
N ARG A 55 17.51 6.73 -8.56
CA ARG A 55 16.21 6.52 -7.92
C ARG A 55 15.08 6.45 -8.94
N VAL A 56 15.05 7.37 -9.91
CA VAL A 56 14.05 7.36 -11.00
C VAL A 56 14.11 6.06 -11.79
N LYS A 57 15.32 5.55 -12.09
CA LYS A 57 15.48 4.24 -12.75
C LYS A 57 14.97 3.10 -11.87
N ALA A 58 15.30 3.11 -10.58
CA ALA A 58 14.84 2.11 -9.60
C ALA A 58 13.31 2.13 -9.39
N PHE A 59 12.64 3.25 -9.67
CA PHE A 59 11.18 3.34 -9.65
C PHE A 59 10.49 2.63 -10.82
N GLY A 60 11.20 2.26 -11.89
CA GLY A 60 10.63 1.64 -13.09
C GLY A 60 9.70 0.45 -12.81
N PRO A 61 10.16 -0.59 -12.11
CA PRO A 61 9.30 -1.74 -11.75
C PRO A 61 8.08 -1.35 -10.91
N LEU A 62 8.23 -0.35 -10.02
CA LEU A 62 7.10 0.12 -9.21
C LEU A 62 6.06 0.87 -10.07
N GLN A 63 6.48 1.62 -11.08
CA GLN A 63 5.56 2.27 -12.03
C GLN A 63 4.79 1.26 -12.87
N GLU A 64 5.42 0.15 -13.25
CA GLU A 64 4.74 -0.95 -13.94
C GLU A 64 3.66 -1.59 -13.05
N MET A 65 3.98 -1.87 -11.78
CA MET A 65 2.98 -2.36 -10.82
C MET A 65 1.82 -1.39 -10.61
N ILE A 66 2.08 -0.08 -10.56
CA ILE A 66 1.01 0.94 -10.48
C ILE A 66 0.10 0.88 -11.71
N THR A 67 0.67 0.67 -12.91
CA THR A 67 -0.11 0.49 -14.15
C THR A 67 -1.01 -0.74 -14.05
N PHE A 68 -0.49 -1.88 -13.59
CA PHE A 68 -1.31 -3.08 -13.40
C PHE A 68 -2.40 -2.89 -12.35
N VAL A 69 -2.15 -2.11 -11.30
CA VAL A 69 -3.21 -1.74 -10.34
C VAL A 69 -4.34 -0.96 -11.01
N GLN A 70 -4.05 -0.10 -11.99
CA GLN A 70 -5.13 0.58 -12.72
C GLN A 70 -5.98 -0.40 -13.53
N PHE A 71 -5.35 -1.35 -14.24
CA PHE A 71 -6.10 -2.42 -14.92
C PHE A 71 -6.93 -3.25 -13.93
N ALA A 72 -6.37 -3.60 -12.77
CA ALA A 72 -7.09 -4.31 -11.73
C ALA A 72 -8.29 -3.50 -11.22
N ASN A 73 -8.13 -2.18 -11.02
CA ASN A 73 -9.24 -1.32 -10.61
C ASN A 73 -10.36 -1.27 -11.65
N ASP A 74 -10.04 -1.17 -12.94
CA ASP A 74 -11.02 -1.19 -14.03
C ASP A 74 -11.78 -2.54 -14.06
N GLU A 75 -11.11 -3.62 -13.69
CA GLU A 75 -11.67 -4.97 -13.58
C GLU A 75 -12.23 -5.32 -12.19
N CYS A 76 -12.41 -4.32 -11.32
CA CYS A 76 -12.96 -4.42 -9.96
C CYS A 76 -12.11 -5.19 -8.91
N ASP A 77 -10.86 -5.51 -9.22
CA ASP A 77 -9.88 -6.12 -8.31
C ASP A 77 -9.16 -5.09 -7.43
N TYR A 78 -9.95 -4.33 -6.67
CA TYR A 78 -9.47 -3.24 -5.83
C TYR A 78 -8.48 -3.66 -4.74
N GLY A 79 -8.48 -4.95 -4.38
CA GLY A 79 -7.56 -5.52 -3.39
C GLY A 79 -6.09 -5.41 -3.79
N MET A 80 -5.76 -5.42 -5.08
CA MET A 80 -4.37 -5.33 -5.56
C MET A 80 -3.75 -3.96 -5.22
N GLY A 81 -4.47 -2.87 -5.49
CA GLY A 81 -4.04 -1.53 -5.14
C GLY A 81 -3.99 -1.31 -3.62
N TYR A 82 -4.87 -1.98 -2.88
CA TYR A 82 -4.83 -1.97 -1.42
C TYR A 82 -3.56 -2.65 -0.88
N GLU A 83 -3.21 -3.83 -1.38
CA GLU A 83 -1.99 -4.55 -1.00
C GLU A 83 -0.72 -3.73 -1.30
N LEU A 84 -0.52 -3.31 -2.56
CA LEU A 84 0.68 -2.56 -2.94
C LEU A 84 0.84 -1.29 -2.11
N GLY A 85 -0.24 -0.53 -1.95
CA GLY A 85 -0.21 0.69 -1.14
C GLY A 85 0.14 0.42 0.33
N MET A 86 -0.37 -0.68 0.90
CA MET A 86 -0.10 -1.06 2.28
C MET A 86 1.34 -1.54 2.48
N ASP A 87 1.89 -2.31 1.54
CA ASP A 87 3.28 -2.77 1.60
C ASP A 87 4.28 -1.62 1.54
N LEU A 88 4.05 -0.66 0.63
CA LEU A 88 4.84 0.57 0.57
C LEU A 88 4.73 1.39 1.86
N PHE A 89 3.53 1.49 2.43
CA PHE A 89 3.30 2.18 3.70
C PHE A 89 4.05 1.52 4.86
N CYS A 90 4.04 0.19 4.92
CA CYS A 90 4.75 -0.62 5.90
C CYS A 90 6.27 -0.59 5.71
N TYR A 91 6.77 -0.40 4.49
CA TYR A 91 8.19 -0.21 4.24
C TYR A 91 8.70 1.09 4.89
N GLY A 92 7.88 2.15 4.89
CA GLY A 92 8.09 3.33 5.75
C GLY A 92 8.99 4.44 5.19
N SER A 93 9.46 4.33 3.96
CA SER A 93 10.28 5.39 3.33
C SER A 93 9.42 6.55 2.79
N HIS A 94 9.87 7.78 3.04
CA HIS A 94 9.17 8.99 2.58
C HIS A 94 9.08 9.10 1.05
N TYR A 95 9.99 8.45 0.32
CA TYR A 95 9.94 8.40 -1.16
C TYR A 95 8.65 7.76 -1.69
N PHE A 96 7.97 6.93 -0.89
CA PHE A 96 6.73 6.28 -1.31
C PHE A 96 5.47 7.07 -0.98
N HIS A 97 5.55 8.14 -0.17
CA HIS A 97 4.35 8.86 0.32
C HIS A 97 3.45 9.34 -0.82
N LYS A 98 4.02 9.82 -1.93
CA LYS A 98 3.25 10.26 -3.10
C LYS A 98 2.47 9.11 -3.73
N VAL A 99 3.11 7.96 -3.92
CA VAL A 99 2.48 6.76 -4.49
C VAL A 99 1.42 6.20 -3.54
N ILE A 100 1.70 6.14 -2.24
CA ILE A 100 0.75 5.66 -1.24
C ILE A 100 -0.52 6.54 -1.23
N LYS A 101 -0.38 7.87 -1.34
CA LYS A 101 -1.51 8.82 -1.46
C LYS A 101 -2.30 8.65 -2.76
N GLN A 102 -1.72 8.06 -3.81
CA GLN A 102 -2.45 7.72 -5.04
C GLN A 102 -3.20 6.40 -4.90
N LEU A 103 -2.56 5.37 -4.33
CA LEU A 103 -3.09 4.01 -4.28
C LEU A 103 -4.15 3.82 -3.19
N LEU A 104 -3.81 4.13 -1.93
CA LEU A 104 -4.65 3.72 -0.81
C LEU A 104 -5.95 4.53 -0.68
N PRO A 105 -5.98 5.88 -0.80
CA PRO A 105 -7.26 6.61 -0.78
C PRO A 105 -8.21 6.15 -1.89
N MET A 106 -7.68 5.87 -3.09
CA MET A 106 -8.45 5.31 -4.20
C MET A 106 -8.99 3.92 -3.87
N ALA A 107 -8.15 3.00 -3.43
CA ALA A 107 -8.57 1.64 -3.05
C ALA A 107 -9.63 1.68 -1.93
N TYR A 108 -9.44 2.52 -0.91
CA TYR A 108 -10.43 2.69 0.16
C TYR A 108 -11.75 3.26 -0.36
N SER A 109 -11.73 4.23 -1.26
CA SER A 109 -12.94 4.78 -1.88
C SER A 109 -13.71 3.73 -2.68
N LEU A 110 -13.01 2.96 -3.52
CA LEU A 110 -13.59 1.88 -4.31
C LEU A 110 -14.19 0.78 -3.42
N LEU A 111 -13.52 0.46 -2.29
CA LEU A 111 -13.99 -0.47 -1.27
C LEU A 111 -15.05 0.11 -0.30
N LYS A 112 -15.48 1.36 -0.49
CA LYS A 112 -16.44 2.07 0.39
C LYS A 112 -15.96 2.20 1.85
N ARG A 113 -14.67 2.50 2.04
CA ARG A 113 -13.96 2.66 3.32
C ARG A 113 -13.37 4.07 3.46
N ASN A 114 -14.10 5.10 3.07
CA ASN A 114 -13.61 6.48 2.93
C ASN A 114 -12.83 7.01 4.16
N LEU A 115 -13.31 6.71 5.37
CA LEU A 115 -12.65 7.12 6.62
C LEU A 115 -11.19 6.64 6.71
N PHE A 116 -10.85 5.47 6.16
CA PHE A 116 -9.46 4.99 6.15
C PHE A 116 -8.57 5.80 5.20
N GLY A 117 -9.15 6.34 4.11
CA GLY A 117 -8.47 7.30 3.24
C GLY A 117 -8.15 8.60 3.99
N GLU A 118 -9.13 9.17 4.69
CA GLU A 118 -8.95 10.39 5.50
C GLU A 118 -7.89 10.19 6.60
N ILE A 119 -7.94 9.09 7.34
CA ILE A 119 -6.95 8.75 8.36
C ILE A 119 -5.55 8.64 7.74
N LEU A 120 -5.43 7.96 6.60
CA LEU A 120 -4.14 7.81 5.93
C LEU A 120 -3.59 9.15 5.45
N GLU A 121 -4.41 10.00 4.84
CA GLU A 121 -3.98 11.31 4.35
C GLU A 121 -3.50 12.21 5.49
N ALA A 122 -4.24 12.24 6.60
CA ALA A 122 -3.82 12.94 7.81
C ALA A 122 -2.51 12.35 8.36
N HIS A 123 -2.40 11.02 8.44
CA HIS A 123 -1.20 10.35 8.92
C HIS A 123 0.01 10.64 8.05
N LEU A 124 -0.07 10.48 6.73
CA LEU A 124 1.07 10.74 5.82
C LEU A 124 1.46 12.22 5.74
N SER A 125 0.55 13.13 6.09
CA SER A 125 0.84 14.57 6.14
C SER A 125 1.54 14.96 7.45
N ASN A 126 1.40 14.15 8.50
CA ASN A 126 2.09 14.35 9.78
C ASN A 126 2.55 13.00 10.37
N ARG A 127 3.43 12.30 9.64
CA ARG A 127 3.99 11.02 10.07
C ARG A 127 5.22 11.28 10.93
N SER A 128 4.98 11.72 12.17
CA SER A 128 6.04 12.03 13.12
C SER A 128 6.39 10.84 14.02
N HIS A 129 7.65 10.80 14.47
CA HIS A 129 8.13 9.95 15.55
C HIS A 129 8.17 10.69 16.90
N ASP A 130 7.71 11.95 16.94
CA ASP A 130 7.69 12.76 18.15
C ASP A 130 6.79 12.12 19.22
N ASP A 131 7.10 12.44 20.47
CA ASP A 131 6.35 11.96 21.62
C ASP A 131 4.88 12.43 21.52
N LEU A 132 3.94 11.47 21.66
CA LEU A 132 2.51 11.75 21.53
C LEU A 132 1.97 12.54 22.73
N ASP A 133 2.77 12.70 23.78
CA ASP A 133 2.42 13.52 24.93
C ASP A 133 2.48 15.02 24.60
N LYS A 134 1.38 15.50 24.02
CA LYS A 134 1.14 16.92 23.72
C LYS A 134 0.85 17.78 24.96
N LEU A 135 0.80 17.19 26.16
CA LEU A 135 0.52 17.91 27.43
C LEU A 135 1.79 18.29 28.19
N SER A 136 2.95 17.72 27.85
CA SER A 136 4.24 18.00 28.49
C SER A 136 4.84 19.39 28.19
N ALA A 137 4.23 20.16 27.28
CA ALA A 137 4.66 21.50 26.89
C ALA A 137 3.98 22.65 27.68
N HIS A 138 3.29 22.35 28.79
CA HIS A 138 2.68 23.34 29.68
C HIS A 138 3.20 23.23 31.11
#